data_AF-A0A814NEB2-F1
#
_entry.id   AF-A0A814NEB2-F1
#
_cell.length_a   1.000
_cell.length_b   1.000
_cell.length_c   1.000
_cell.angle_alpha   90.00
_cell.angle_beta   90.00
_cell.angle_gamma   90.00
#
_symmetry.space_group_name_H-M   'P 1'
#
loop_
_entity.id
_entity.type
_entity.pdbx_description
1 polymer ?
#
loop_
_entity_poly.entity_id
_entity_poly.type
_entity_poly.pdbx_seq_one_letter_code
_entity_poly.pdbx_strand_id
1 'polypeptide(L)'
;MLPTKMRQKLKDTLLGTRISIPSIANRRMKALHYRVRVDFSALRSHLKKHKITVDNICEQCSTNSVEDPKHYFLECPAYDQQRSKLLETLEDNVIVANVGTAEI
;
A
#
# COMPACT_ATOMS: atom_id res chain seq x y z
N MET A 1 3.52 15.48 -6.01
CA MET A 1 4.61 14.56 -5.61
C MET A 1 4.55 14.35 -4.10
N LEU A 2 4.44 13.10 -3.61
CA LEU A 2 4.43 12.84 -2.16
C LEU A 2 5.79 13.18 -1.51
N PRO A 3 5.82 13.87 -0.36
CA PRO A 3 7.05 14.21 0.35
C PRO A 3 7.87 12.96 0.71
N THR A 4 9.20 13.04 0.61
CA THR A 4 10.15 11.93 0.87
C THR A 4 10.01 11.33 2.26
N LYS A 5 9.73 12.15 3.29
CA LYS A 5 9.45 11.69 4.65
C LYS A 5 8.19 10.83 4.75
N MET A 6 7.15 11.19 3.99
CA MET A 6 5.87 10.48 3.97
C MET A 6 6.02 9.12 3.28
N ARG A 7 6.85 9.04 2.22
CA ARG A 7 7.21 7.77 1.55
C ARG A 7 8.01 6.83 2.44
N GLN A 8 8.97 7.34 3.21
CA GLN A 8 9.78 6.52 4.11
C GLN A 8 8.93 5.94 5.24
N LYS A 9 8.06 6.78 5.84
CA LYS A 9 7.13 6.36 6.89
C LYS A 9 6.14 5.29 6.39
N LEU A 10 5.64 5.43 5.17
CA LEU A 10 4.81 4.41 4.50
C LEU A 10 5.52 3.06 4.37
N LYS A 11 6.82 3.06 4.01
CA LYS A 11 7.62 1.83 3.99
C LYS A 11 7.72 1.22 5.38
N ASP A 12 8.02 2.04 6.40
CA ASP A 12 8.24 1.54 7.75
C ASP A 12 6.96 1.00 8.39
N THR A 13 5.79 1.60 8.09
CA THR A 13 4.51 1.13 8.63
C THR A 13 3.92 -0.05 7.87
N LEU A 14 4.06 -0.11 6.54
CA LEU A 14 3.57 -1.24 5.75
C LEU A 14 4.51 -2.46 5.81
N LEU A 15 5.82 -2.24 5.88
CA LEU A 15 6.83 -3.31 5.79
C LEU A 15 7.51 -3.61 7.14
N GLY A 16 7.51 -2.66 8.09
CA GLY A 16 8.40 -2.70 9.25
C GLY A 16 7.79 -3.12 10.59
N THR A 17 6.48 -3.00 10.82
CA THR A 17 5.92 -3.20 12.18
C THR A 17 5.01 -4.42 12.29
N ARG A 18 5.32 -5.30 13.27
CA ARG A 18 4.43 -6.39 13.71
C ARG A 18 3.20 -5.80 14.39
N ILE A 19 2.23 -5.30 13.62
CA ILE A 19 0.96 -4.84 14.19
C ILE A 19 0.09 -6.07 14.48
N SER A 20 -0.23 -6.27 15.77
CA SER A 20 -1.15 -7.29 16.26
C SER A 20 -2.60 -6.90 15.94
N ILE A 21 -3.00 -7.08 14.68
CA ILE A 21 -4.38 -6.88 14.19
C ILE A 21 -5.14 -8.23 14.22
N PRO A 22 -6.44 -8.29 14.59
CA PRO A 22 -7.18 -9.54 14.76
C PRO A 22 -7.09 -10.52 13.57
N SER A 23 -7.08 -11.82 13.89
CA SER A 23 -6.42 -12.92 13.14
C SER A 23 -6.91 -13.25 11.71
N ILE A 24 -7.99 -12.62 11.23
CA ILE A 24 -8.57 -12.86 9.90
C ILE A 24 -8.17 -11.76 8.90
N ALA A 25 -8.31 -10.49 9.28
CA ALA A 25 -7.83 -9.36 8.48
C ALA A 25 -6.32 -9.46 8.24
N ASN A 26 -5.60 -9.92 9.27
CA ASN A 26 -4.15 -10.14 9.23
C ASN A 26 -3.76 -11.23 8.22
N ARG A 27 -4.54 -12.31 8.08
CA ARG A 27 -4.27 -13.37 7.10
C ARG A 27 -4.45 -12.91 5.66
N ARG A 28 -5.55 -12.21 5.37
CA ARG A 28 -5.81 -11.66 4.02
C ARG A 28 -4.75 -10.64 3.64
N MET A 29 -4.43 -9.72 4.55
CA MET A 29 -3.42 -8.69 4.31
C MET A 29 -2.03 -9.31 4.12
N LYS A 30 -1.62 -10.27 4.96
CA LYS A 30 -0.37 -11.03 4.79
C LYS A 30 -0.32 -11.79 3.46
N ALA A 31 -1.42 -12.41 3.04
CA ALA A 31 -1.50 -13.10 1.76
C ALA A 31 -1.34 -12.12 0.59
N LEU A 32 -1.98 -10.95 0.64
CA LEU A 32 -1.80 -9.89 -0.36
C LEU A 32 -0.36 -9.39 -0.38
N HIS A 33 0.25 -9.16 0.78
CA HIS A 33 1.63 -8.69 0.88
C HIS A 33 2.63 -9.72 0.34
N TYR A 34 2.44 -10.99 0.68
CA TYR A 34 3.23 -12.10 0.15
C TYR A 34 3.11 -12.18 -1.38
N ARG A 35 1.87 -12.14 -1.89
CA ARG A 35 1.57 -12.12 -3.33
C ARG A 35 2.28 -11.01 -4.07
N VAL A 36 2.29 -9.78 -3.53
CA VAL A 36 3.03 -8.67 -4.12
C VAL A 36 4.54 -8.91 -4.08
N ARG A 37 5.09 -9.42 -2.96
CA ARG A 37 6.52 -9.68 -2.79
C ARG A 37 7.09 -10.78 -3.69
N VAL A 38 6.28 -11.79 -4.00
CA VAL A 38 6.70 -12.94 -4.81
C VAL A 38 6.27 -12.81 -6.28
N ASP A 39 5.97 -11.59 -6.74
CA ASP A 39 5.46 -11.28 -8.08
C ASP A 39 4.22 -12.09 -8.48
N PHE A 40 3.43 -12.53 -7.50
CA PHE A 40 2.21 -13.30 -7.67
C PHE A 40 0.98 -12.45 -7.30
N SER A 41 0.91 -11.24 -7.84
CA SER A 41 -0.25 -10.36 -7.65
C SER A 41 -1.09 -10.27 -8.91
N ALA A 42 -2.35 -9.85 -8.74
CA ALA A 42 -3.27 -9.62 -9.85
C ALA A 42 -3.01 -8.31 -10.62
N LEU A 43 -1.89 -7.62 -10.34
CA LEU A 43 -1.51 -6.40 -11.06
C LEU A 43 -1.12 -6.75 -12.50
N ARG A 44 -1.52 -5.92 -13.46
CA ARG A 44 -1.28 -6.22 -14.87
C ARG A 44 0.19 -6.30 -15.25
N SER A 45 1.08 -5.56 -14.58
CA SER A 45 2.53 -5.75 -14.72
C SER A 45 2.97 -7.19 -14.49
N HIS A 46 2.46 -7.84 -13.45
CA HIS A 46 2.76 -9.26 -13.15
C HIS A 46 2.06 -10.20 -14.13
N LEU A 47 0.78 -9.95 -14.42
CA LEU A 47 0.03 -10.76 -15.39
C LEU A 47 0.70 -10.74 -16.77
N LYS A 48 1.23 -9.60 -17.22
CA LYS A 48 1.98 -9.47 -18.48
C LYS A 48 3.29 -10.27 -18.45
N LYS A 49 4.03 -10.21 -17.33
CA LYS A 49 5.26 -11.01 -17.13
C LYS A 49 4.99 -12.51 -17.28
N HIS A 50 3.82 -12.97 -16.83
CA HIS A 50 3.35 -14.35 -16.96
C HIS A 50 2.56 -14.64 -18.24
N LYS A 51 2.50 -13.70 -19.20
CA LYS A 51 1.77 -13.82 -20.48
C LYS A 51 0.28 -14.11 -20.33
N ILE A 52 -0.32 -13.69 -19.21
CA ILE A 52 -1.77 -13.83 -18.93
C ILE A 52 -2.56 -12.68 -19.58
N THR A 53 -1.96 -11.49 -19.67
CA THR A 53 -2.53 -10.32 -20.35
C THR A 53 -1.55 -9.75 -21.38
N VAL A 54 -2.07 -9.00 -22.35
CA VAL A 54 -1.32 -8.42 -23.47
C VAL A 54 -0.55 -7.16 -23.04
N ASP A 55 -1.15 -6.36 -22.17
CA ASP A 55 -0.59 -5.09 -21.70
C ASP A 55 -0.51 -5.02 -20.17
N ASN A 56 0.22 -4.02 -19.70
CA ASN A 56 0.40 -3.71 -18.29
C ASN A 56 -0.16 -2.33 -17.94
N ILE A 57 -1.13 -1.85 -18.71
CA ILE A 57 -1.68 -0.50 -18.54
C ILE A 57 -2.75 -0.53 -17.46
N CYS A 58 -2.71 0.43 -16.54
CA CYS A 58 -3.73 0.57 -15.52
C CYS A 58 -5.07 0.97 -16.15
N GLU A 59 -6.05 0.07 -16.08
CA GLU A 59 -7.40 0.31 -16.60
C GLU A 59 -8.23 1.25 -15.71
N GLN A 60 -7.77 1.45 -14.47
CA GLN A 60 -8.48 2.24 -13.48
C GLN A 60 -8.19 3.74 -13.61
N CYS A 61 -7.15 4.13 -14.35
CA CYS A 61 -6.80 5.53 -14.53
C CYS A 61 -6.66 5.89 -16.02
N SER A 62 -7.03 7.11 -16.38
CA SER A 62 -6.97 7.60 -17.76
C SER A 62 -5.57 8.04 -18.20
N THR A 63 -4.53 7.76 -17.41
CA THR A 63 -3.17 8.26 -17.64
C THR A 63 -2.29 7.30 -18.44
N ASN A 64 -2.84 6.19 -18.95
CA ASN A 64 -2.10 5.13 -19.66
C ASN A 64 -0.82 4.71 -18.93
N SER A 65 -0.83 4.76 -17.60
CA SER A 65 0.33 4.45 -16.78
C SER A 65 0.46 2.95 -16.58
N VAL A 66 1.69 2.48 -16.36
CA VAL A 66 1.92 1.06 -16.07
C VAL A 66 1.36 0.71 -14.69
N GLU A 67 0.55 -0.33 -14.61
CA GLU A 67 0.03 -0.86 -13.36
C GLU A 67 1.05 -1.76 -12.67
N ASP A 68 2.07 -1.12 -12.09
CA ASP A 68 3.02 -1.74 -11.17
C ASP A 68 2.63 -1.49 -9.70
N PRO A 69 3.27 -2.15 -8.72
CA PRO A 69 2.97 -1.93 -7.31
C PRO A 69 3.11 -0.45 -6.89
N LYS A 70 4.09 0.27 -7.44
CA LYS A 70 4.33 1.68 -7.08
C LYS A 70 3.17 2.55 -7.57
N HIS A 71 2.75 2.38 -8.82
CA HIS A 71 1.60 3.06 -9.38
C HIS A 71 0.34 2.74 -8.58
N TYR A 72 0.04 1.46 -8.39
CA TYR A 72 -1.15 1.01 -7.65
C TYR A 72 -1.23 1.59 -6.23
N PHE A 73 -0.14 1.46 -5.45
CA PHE A 73 -0.14 1.85 -4.03
C PHE A 73 0.14 3.32 -3.76
N LEU A 74 0.74 4.08 -4.69
CA LEU A 74 1.17 5.46 -4.40
C LEU A 74 0.74 6.51 -5.41
N GLU A 75 0.36 6.15 -6.64
CA GLU A 75 0.25 7.13 -7.73
C GLU A 75 -1.09 7.06 -8.48
N CYS A 76 -1.80 5.94 -8.44
CA CYS A 76 -3.05 5.75 -9.17
C CYS A 76 -4.16 6.67 -8.65
N PRO A 77 -4.65 7.63 -9.44
CA PRO A 77 -5.64 8.61 -8.99
C PRO A 77 -6.98 7.99 -8.58
N ALA A 78 -7.36 6.85 -9.18
CA ALA A 78 -8.59 6.15 -8.85
C ALA A 78 -8.64 5.66 -7.40
N TYR A 79 -7.48 5.50 -6.77
CA TYR A 79 -7.35 5.06 -5.38
C TYR A 79 -6.93 6.19 -4.43
N ASP A 80 -7.01 7.44 -4.85
CA ASP A 80 -6.54 8.57 -4.05
C ASP A 80 -7.32 8.71 -2.74
N GLN A 81 -8.65 8.57 -2.78
CA GLN A 81 -9.48 8.65 -1.58
C GLN A 81 -9.16 7.54 -0.56
N GLN A 82 -8.96 6.30 -1.02
CA GLN A 82 -8.59 5.17 -0.17
C GLN A 82 -7.20 5.40 0.44
N ARG A 83 -6.27 5.96 -0.34
CA ARG A 83 -4.93 6.30 0.12
C ARG A 83 -4.95 7.39 1.17
N SER A 84 -5.75 8.44 0.97
CA SER A 84 -5.93 9.52 1.95
C SER A 84 -6.52 9.00 3.25
N LYS A 85 -7.57 8.18 3.21
CA LYS A 85 -8.13 7.52 4.40
C LYS A 85 -7.10 6.65 5.12
N LEU A 86 -6.30 5.89 4.37
CA LEU A 86 -5.21 5.11 4.97
C LEU A 86 -4.21 6.03 5.68
N LEU A 87 -3.79 7.12 5.04
CA LEU A 87 -2.86 8.08 5.62
C LEU A 87 -3.42 8.75 6.89
N GLU A 88 -4.69 9.15 6.89
CA GLU A 88 -5.39 9.68 8.08
C GLU A 88 -5.31 8.68 9.25
N THR A 89 -5.66 7.41 9.01
CA THR A 89 -5.56 6.39 10.06
C THR A 89 -4.13 6.17 10.55
N LEU A 90 -3.12 6.37 9.71
CA LEU A 90 -1.72 6.28 10.10
C LEU A 90 -1.27 7.50 10.91
N GLU A 91 -1.83 8.67 10.67
CA GLU A 91 -1.57 9.90 11.45
C GLU A 91 -2.22 9.83 12.85
N ASP A 92 -3.45 9.34 12.95
CA ASP A 92 -4.13 9.14 14.23
C ASP A 92 -3.37 8.17 15.14
N ASN A 93 -2.79 7.11 14.58
CA ASN A 93 -1.95 6.17 15.33
C ASN A 93 -0.61 6.77 15.80
N VAL A 94 -0.15 7.88 15.21
CA VAL A 94 1.08 8.57 15.64
C VAL A 94 0.80 9.48 16.84
N ILE A 95 -0.41 10.04 16.93
CA ILE A 95 -0.82 10.83 18.10
C ILE A 95 -0.96 9.91 19.31
N VAL A 96 -1.56 8.72 19.17
CA VAL A 96 -1.70 7.76 20.29
C VAL A 96 -0.33 7.20 20.75
N ALA A 97 0.62 7.00 19.84
CA ALA A 97 1.97 6.54 20.20
C ALA A 97 2.82 7.59 20.95
N ASN A 98 2.49 8.89 20.83
CA ASN A 98 3.23 9.99 21.45
C ASN A 98 2.58 10.55 22.73
N VAL A 99 1.37 10.13 23.09
CA VAL A 99 0.67 10.59 24.30
C VAL A 99 0.92 9.67 25.52
N GLY A 100 1.72 8.62 25.36
CA GLY A 100 2.05 7.66 26.44
C GLY A 100 3.24 8.00 27.33
N THR A 101 3.90 9.16 27.20
CA THR A 101 5.09 9.52 27.99
C THR A 101 5.00 10.92 28.61
N ALA A 102 3.86 11.25 29.22
CA ALA A 102 3.79 12.36 30.17
C ALA A 102 3.46 11.76 31.54
N GLU A 103 4.52 11.47 32.30
CA GLU A 103 4.45 11.19 33.73
C GLU A 103 3.92 12.42 34.47
N ILE A 104 2.95 12.22 35.36
CA ILE A 104 2.78 12.96 36.62
C ILE A 104 2.58 11.92 37.71
#